data_AF-F3GBQ5-F1
#
_entry.id   AF-F3GBQ5-F1
#
_cell.length_a   1.000
_cell.length_b   1.000
_cell.length_c   1.000
_cell.angle_alpha   90.00
_cell.angle_beta   90.00
_cell.angle_gamma   90.00
#
_symmetry.space_group_name_H-M   'P 1'
#
loop_
_entity.id
_entity.type
_entity.pdbx_description
1 polymer ?
#
loop_
_entity_poly.entity_id
_entity_poly.type
_entity_poly.pdbx_seq_one_letter_code
_entity_poly.pdbx_strand_id
1 'polypeptide(L)'
;MYRTFEKNYKDMALATCITTAYKYDVNVGIDAGSSVSAMRDWTYYDMEKSPLAVKALVEKYLARDYTNPLAESQIKGIKFDLLKCLDMYHSKELDALTKKVVTHPNHTYMQNIKKP
;
A
#
# COMPACT_ATOMS: atom_id res chain seq x y z
N MET A 1 -11.49 1.14 13.71
CA MET A 1 -10.66 1.94 12.78
C MET A 1 -11.32 3.30 12.50
N TYR A 2 -10.81 4.41 13.05
CA TYR A 2 -11.39 5.77 12.88
C TYR A 2 -10.89 6.53 11.64
N ARG A 3 -9.97 5.92 10.88
CA ARG A 3 -9.48 6.45 9.60
C ARG A 3 -10.55 6.27 8.52
N THR A 4 -10.52 7.15 7.53
CA THR A 4 -11.45 7.11 6.39
C THR A 4 -11.13 5.96 5.46
N PHE A 5 -12.10 5.55 4.63
CA PHE A 5 -11.92 4.50 3.61
C PHE A 5 -10.79 4.83 2.64
N GLU A 6 -10.64 6.10 2.26
CA GLU A 6 -9.49 6.55 1.47
C GLU A 6 -8.16 6.27 2.18
N LYS A 7 -8.03 6.64 3.46
CA LYS A 7 -6.79 6.42 4.21
C LYS A 7 -6.50 4.92 4.35
N ASN A 8 -7.50 4.13 4.72
CA ASN A 8 -7.36 2.68 4.84
C ASN A 8 -6.97 2.02 3.50
N TYR A 9 -7.49 2.53 2.38
CA TYR A 9 -7.13 2.05 1.05
C TYR A 9 -5.67 2.37 0.69
N LYS A 10 -5.21 3.59 0.97
CA LYS A 10 -3.80 3.98 0.77
C LYS A 10 -2.87 3.18 1.67
N ASP A 11 -3.27 2.94 2.92
CA ASP A 11 -2.54 2.08 3.87
C ASP A 11 -2.47 0.62 3.38
N MET A 12 -3.57 0.09 2.83
CA MET A 12 -3.62 -1.23 2.22
C MET A 12 -2.64 -1.36 1.04
N ALA A 13 -2.59 -0.34 0.18
CA ALA A 13 -1.65 -0.31 -0.95
C ALA A 13 -0.20 -0.29 -0.46
N LEU A 14 0.13 0.53 0.56
CA LEU A 14 1.45 0.56 1.18
C LEU A 14 1.84 -0.81 1.76
N ALA A 15 0.96 -1.44 2.53
CA ALA A 15 1.20 -2.77 3.09
C ALA A 15 1.37 -3.84 2.00
N THR A 16 0.64 -3.71 0.88
CA THR A 16 0.80 -4.58 -0.30
C THR A 16 2.18 -4.38 -0.95
N CYS A 17 2.65 -3.13 -1.04
CA CYS A 17 3.98 -2.83 -1.54
C CYS A 17 5.07 -3.48 -0.68
N ILE A 18 4.99 -3.29 0.64
CA ILE A 18 5.95 -3.87 1.60
C ILE A 18 5.95 -5.40 1.48
N THR A 19 4.77 -6.03 1.47
CA THR A 19 4.65 -7.48 1.30
C THR A 19 5.30 -7.97 -0.01
N THR A 20 5.14 -7.22 -1.10
CA THR A 20 5.70 -7.57 -2.41
C THR A 20 7.22 -7.38 -2.45
N ALA A 21 7.72 -6.29 -1.86
CA ALA A 21 9.12 -5.95 -1.87
C ALA A 21 9.96 -6.93 -1.04
N TYR A 22 9.40 -7.39 0.08
CA TYR A 22 10.02 -8.33 1.01
C TYR A 22 9.44 -9.74 0.89
N LYS A 23 8.97 -10.15 -0.30
CA LYS A 23 8.24 -11.42 -0.53
C LYS A 23 8.91 -12.71 -0.06
N TYR A 24 10.21 -12.68 0.22
CA TYR A 24 10.98 -13.83 0.70
C TYR A 24 11.24 -13.80 2.22
N ASP A 25 10.87 -12.70 2.89
CA ASP A 25 10.91 -12.59 4.35
C ASP A 25 9.53 -12.98 4.91
N VAL A 26 9.47 -14.15 5.56
CA VAL A 26 8.23 -14.70 6.09
C VAL A 26 7.64 -13.82 7.19
N ASN A 27 8.46 -13.20 8.04
CA ASN A 27 7.97 -12.38 9.14
C ASN A 27 7.33 -11.09 8.60
N VAL A 28 7.97 -10.47 7.59
CA VAL A 28 7.39 -9.32 6.91
C VAL A 28 6.11 -9.71 6.17
N GLY A 29 6.11 -10.87 5.51
CA GLY A 29 4.92 -11.40 4.84
C GLY A 29 3.74 -11.62 5.79
N ILE A 30 3.98 -12.18 6.97
CA ILE A 30 2.95 -12.40 7.99
C ILE A 30 2.39 -11.07 8.49
N ASP A 31 3.24 -10.14 8.90
CA ASP A 31 2.81 -8.89 9.54
C ASP A 31 2.15 -7.92 8.52
N ALA A 32 2.84 -7.61 7.43
CA ALA A 32 2.34 -6.72 6.40
C ALA A 32 1.15 -7.34 5.65
N GLY A 33 1.17 -8.65 5.39
CA GLY A 33 0.05 -9.36 4.75
C GLY A 33 -1.21 -9.42 5.61
N SER A 34 -1.05 -9.62 6.92
CA SER A 34 -2.18 -9.53 7.88
C SER A 34 -2.75 -8.11 7.92
N SER A 35 -1.88 -7.10 7.85
CA SER A 35 -2.31 -5.69 7.75
C SER A 35 -3.11 -5.41 6.49
N VAL A 36 -2.74 -5.96 5.32
CA VAL A 36 -3.54 -5.88 4.09
C VAL A 36 -4.94 -6.45 4.31
N SER A 37 -5.04 -7.62 4.95
CA SER A 37 -6.31 -8.29 5.20
C SER A 37 -7.24 -7.46 6.09
N ALA A 38 -6.71 -6.89 7.18
CA ALA A 38 -7.48 -6.01 8.06
C ALA A 38 -7.97 -4.75 7.34
N MET A 39 -7.13 -4.13 6.50
CA MET A 39 -7.53 -2.92 5.75
C MET A 39 -8.62 -3.20 4.72
N ARG A 40 -8.59 -4.36 4.07
CA ARG A 40 -9.65 -4.80 3.15
C ARG A 40 -11.01 -4.82 3.84
N ASP A 41 -11.07 -5.30 5.07
CA ASP A 41 -12.31 -5.38 5.84
C ASP A 41 -12.78 -3.99 6.32
N TRP A 42 -11.89 -3.00 6.37
CA TRP A 42 -12.15 -1.66 6.90
C TRP A 42 -12.27 -0.57 5.83
N THR A 43 -12.34 -0.93 4.55
CA THR A 43 -12.54 0.01 3.45
C THR A 43 -13.52 -0.53 2.41
N TYR A 44 -14.19 0.35 1.68
CA TYR A 44 -15.11 -0.01 0.60
C TYR A 44 -14.55 0.48 -0.73
N TYR A 45 -14.26 -0.45 -1.63
CA TYR A 45 -13.65 -0.16 -2.92
C TYR A 45 -14.02 -1.21 -3.97
N ASP A 46 -13.80 -0.90 -5.24
CA ASP A 46 -14.01 -1.81 -6.37
C ASP A 46 -13.03 -2.99 -6.31
N MET A 47 -13.50 -4.13 -5.80
CA MET A 47 -12.70 -5.35 -5.64
C MET A 47 -12.39 -6.06 -6.96
N GLU A 48 -13.08 -5.72 -8.06
CA GLU A 48 -12.76 -6.29 -9.38
C GLU A 48 -11.57 -5.57 -9.99
N LYS A 49 -11.53 -4.23 -9.91
CA LYS A 49 -10.49 -3.41 -10.55
C LYS A 49 -9.27 -3.15 -9.68
N SER A 50 -9.46 -3.00 -8.37
CA SER A 50 -8.39 -2.56 -7.48
C SER A 50 -7.22 -3.54 -7.37
N PRO A 51 -7.40 -4.87 -7.19
CA PRO A 51 -6.26 -5.77 -6.95
C PRO A 51 -5.20 -5.74 -8.05
N LEU A 52 -5.63 -5.76 -9.32
CA LEU A 52 -4.71 -5.66 -10.46
C LEU A 52 -4.08 -4.28 -10.57
N ALA A 53 -4.84 -3.21 -10.31
CA ALA A 53 -4.32 -1.85 -10.37
C ALA A 53 -3.28 -1.55 -9.27
N VAL A 54 -3.51 -2.03 -8.05
CA VAL A 54 -2.54 -1.92 -6.95
C VAL A 54 -1.29 -2.73 -7.26
N LYS A 55 -1.44 -3.98 -7.72
CA LYS A 55 -0.30 -4.81 -8.12
C LYS A 55 0.58 -4.12 -9.18
N ALA A 56 -0.03 -3.61 -10.25
CA ALA A 56 0.69 -2.92 -11.31
C ALA A 56 1.40 -1.65 -10.81
N LEU A 57 0.76 -0.89 -9.90
CA LEU A 57 1.37 0.30 -9.30
C LEU A 57 2.57 -0.06 -8.42
N VAL A 58 2.44 -1.10 -7.60
CA VAL A 58 3.53 -1.62 -6.75
C VAL A 58 4.71 -2.06 -7.62
N GLU A 59 4.47 -2.88 -8.65
CA GLU A 59 5.52 -3.36 -9.56
C GLU A 59 6.23 -2.19 -10.27
N LYS A 60 5.47 -1.17 -10.71
CA LYS A 60 6.02 0.06 -11.30
C LYS A 60 6.98 0.77 -10.36
N TYR A 61 6.64 0.91 -9.09
CA TYR A 61 7.46 1.64 -8.12
C TYR A 61 8.67 0.83 -7.65
N LEU A 62 8.52 -0.48 -7.43
CA LEU A 62 9.62 -1.35 -7.04
C LEU A 62 10.68 -1.49 -8.14
N ALA A 63 10.27 -1.41 -9.41
CA ALA A 63 11.17 -1.44 -10.57
C ALA A 63 11.99 -0.16 -10.78
N ARG A 64 11.70 0.93 -10.06
CA ARG A 64 12.45 2.19 -10.22
C ARG A 64 13.91 2.03 -9.75
N ASP A 65 14.81 2.69 -10.45
CA ASP A 65 16.22 2.77 -10.06
C ASP A 65 16.42 3.85 -8.99
N TYR A 66 16.83 3.42 -7.80
CA TYR A 66 17.12 4.27 -6.63
C TYR A 66 18.59 4.17 -6.24
N THR A 67 19.44 3.73 -7.19
CA THR A 67 20.88 3.59 -6.97
C THR A 67 21.46 4.89 -6.44
N ASN A 68 22.08 4.80 -5.26
CA ASN A 68 22.76 5.91 -4.64
C ASN A 68 24.22 5.48 -4.37
N PRO A 69 25.19 5.90 -5.20
CA PRO A 69 26.58 5.50 -5.07
C PRO A 69 27.19 5.82 -3.70
N LEU A 70 26.77 6.93 -3.08
CA LEU A 70 27.23 7.31 -1.74
C LEU A 70 26.71 6.33 -0.68
N ALA A 71 25.44 5.93 -0.76
CA ALA A 71 24.87 4.95 0.17
C ALA A 71 25.46 3.54 -0.05
N GLU A 72 25.68 3.14 -1.30
CA GLU A 72 26.26 1.83 -1.64
C GLU A 72 27.70 1.68 -1.11
N SER A 73 28.47 2.78 -1.06
CA SER A 73 29.80 2.79 -0.44
C SER A 73 29.79 2.52 1.07
N GLN A 74 28.65 2.72 1.73
CA GLN A 74 28.46 2.50 3.17
C GLN A 74 27.76 1.17 3.46
N ILE A 75 26.78 0.80 2.62
CA ILE A 75 25.97 -0.42 2.76
C ILE A 75 25.87 -1.08 1.39
N LYS A 76 26.62 -2.16 1.20
CA LYS A 76 26.63 -2.92 -0.05
C LYS A 76 25.29 -3.63 -0.28
N GLY A 77 24.75 -3.51 -1.49
CA GLY A 77 23.52 -4.14 -1.92
C GLY A 77 22.25 -3.44 -1.44
N ILE A 78 22.31 -2.14 -1.11
CA ILE A 78 21.15 -1.39 -0.64
C ILE A 78 20.14 -1.18 -1.79
N LYS A 79 18.89 -1.59 -1.57
CA LYS A 79 17.84 -1.57 -2.61
C LYS A 79 16.83 -0.43 -2.50
N PHE A 80 16.72 0.16 -1.31
CA PHE A 80 15.74 1.20 -0.97
C PHE A 80 14.27 0.79 -1.21
N ASP A 81 13.96 -0.50 -1.07
CA ASP A 81 12.61 -1.03 -1.33
C ASP A 81 11.51 -0.37 -0.47
N LEU A 82 11.75 -0.19 0.84
CA LEU A 82 10.81 0.57 1.70
C LEU A 82 10.62 2.02 1.23
N LEU A 83 11.70 2.68 0.78
CA LEU A 83 11.63 4.06 0.28
C LEU A 83 10.80 4.14 -1.01
N LYS A 84 10.91 3.14 -1.90
CA LYS A 84 10.06 3.03 -3.09
C LYS A 84 8.58 2.86 -2.72
N CYS A 85 8.29 2.09 -1.67
CA CYS A 85 6.92 1.96 -1.14
C CYS A 85 6.39 3.26 -0.52
N LEU A 86 7.23 4.03 0.18
CA LEU A 86 6.86 5.35 0.69
C LEU A 86 6.60 6.35 -0.45
N ASP A 87 7.43 6.34 -1.50
CA ASP A 87 7.19 7.16 -2.69
C ASP A 87 5.89 6.77 -3.40
N MET A 88 5.60 5.46 -3.51
CA MET A 88 4.32 4.98 -4.03
C MET A 88 3.14 5.48 -3.18
N TYR A 89 3.24 5.42 -1.85
CA TYR A 89 2.20 5.87 -0.94
C TYR A 89 1.89 7.37 -1.08
N HIS A 90 2.89 8.19 -1.38
CA HIS A 90 2.74 9.63 -1.59
C HIS A 90 2.49 10.03 -3.06
N SER A 91 2.34 9.06 -3.96
CA SER A 91 2.22 9.32 -5.39
C SER A 91 0.88 9.90 -5.82
N LYS A 92 0.93 10.70 -6.90
CA LYS A 92 -0.28 11.17 -7.59
C LYS A 92 -1.04 10.00 -8.22
N GLU A 93 -0.33 8.96 -8.65
CA GLU A 93 -0.93 7.75 -9.21
C GLU A 93 -1.77 6.98 -8.18
N LEU A 94 -1.27 6.80 -6.95
CA LEU A 94 -2.05 6.17 -5.89
C LEU A 94 -3.26 7.04 -5.51
N ASP A 95 -3.07 8.37 -5.45
CA ASP A 95 -4.17 9.30 -5.19
C ASP A 95 -5.27 9.21 -6.26
N ALA A 96 -4.89 9.21 -7.55
CA ALA A 96 -5.81 9.06 -8.65
C ALA A 96 -6.53 7.70 -8.65
N LEU A 97 -5.79 6.61 -8.36
CA LEU A 97 -6.37 5.28 -8.21
C LEU A 97 -7.40 5.25 -7.07
N THR A 98 -7.04 5.79 -5.91
CA THR A 98 -7.91 5.87 -4.73
C THR A 98 -9.23 6.56 -5.06
N LYS A 99 -9.17 7.73 -5.71
CA LYS A 99 -10.37 8.48 -6.14
C LYS A 99 -11.24 7.72 -7.14
N LYS A 100 -10.64 6.85 -7.95
CA LYS A 100 -11.34 6.06 -8.96
C LYS A 100 -12.08 4.85 -8.38
N VAL A 101 -11.51 4.21 -7.34
CA VAL A 101 -12.00 2.89 -6.89
C VAL A 101 -12.59 2.88 -5.49
N VAL A 102 -12.29 3.85 -4.63
CA VAL A 102 -12.83 3.91 -3.28
C VAL A 102 -14.22 4.52 -3.30
N THR A 103 -15.19 3.83 -2.68
CA THR A 103 -16.57 4.29 -2.55
C THR A 103 -16.73 5.03 -1.23
N HIS A 104 -17.39 6.18 -1.21
CA HIS A 104 -17.57 7.02 -0.02
C HIS A 104 -16.24 7.31 0.72
N PRO A 105 -15.24 7.93 0.06
CA PRO A 105 -13.86 8.00 0.57
C PRO A 105 -13.71 8.66 1.95
N ASN A 106 -14.65 9.52 2.34
CA ASN A 106 -14.66 10.24 3.62
C ASN A 106 -15.36 9.47 4.77
N HIS A 107 -15.98 8.32 4.49
CA HIS A 107 -16.61 7.48 5.52
C HIS A 107 -15.55 6.66 6.25
N THR A 108 -15.89 6.21 7.45
CA THR A 108 -15.04 5.37 8.30
C THR A 108 -15.74 4.05 8.58
N TYR A 109 -14.96 2.99 8.80
CA TYR A 109 -15.51 1.67 9.12
C TYR A 109 -16.37 1.68 10.41
N MET A 110 -15.94 2.45 11.43
CA MET A 110 -16.68 2.54 12.68
C MET A 110 -18.06 3.21 12.55
N GLN A 111 -18.26 4.09 11.56
CA GLN A 111 -19.59 4.65 11.28
C GLN A 111 -20.58 3.58 10.78
N ASN A 112 -20.08 2.53 10.14
CA ASN A 112 -20.92 1.45 9.62
C ASN A 112 -21.27 0.42 10.71
N ILE A 113 -20.36 0.16 11.67
CA ILE A 113 -20.64 -0.76 12.79
C ILE A 113 -21.50 -0.12 13.89
N LYS A 114 -21.42 1.21 14.07
CA LYS A 114 -22.19 1.92 15.12
C LYS A 114 -23.67 2.18 14.76
N LYS A 115 -24.19 1.57 13.70
CA LYS A 115 -25.64 1.59 13.44
C LYS A 115 -26.29 0.43 14.21
N PRO A 116 -27.24 0.69 15.13
CA PRO A 116 -28.00 -0.38 15.77
C PRO A 116 -28.81 -1.19 14.77
#